data_AF-A0A729KCR4-F1
#
_entry.id   AF-A0A729KCR4-F1
#
_cell.length_a   1.000
_cell.length_b   1.000
_cell.length_c   1.000
_cell.angle_alpha   90.00
_cell.angle_beta   90.00
_cell.angle_gamma   90.00
#
_symmetry.space_group_name_H-M   'P 1'
#
loop_
_entity.id
_entity.type
_entity.pdbx_description
1 polymer ?
#
loop_
_entity_poly.entity_id
_entity_poly.type
_entity_poly.pdbx_seq_one_letter_code
_entity_poly.pdbx_strand_id
1 'polypeptide(L)'
;MTVLQQQARVFDELLGKSRKFKDDVLGLFSDKQHHSIPYGDVAHLVERFDEEFRTFIESVKEKHPNYFRHDPVQIQLMNLFDGRIGDIPSKDTLEILYKEGEFRFENKIPPGFKDAKNKEHEVKLYGDLIIKSKYADFIIWHEILNQAKSTSRPIILVTDERKEDWCWKENNIILGARPELVTEVSMKAGVDFRLISSTQFISVASKIRKISISKSTLADIEQSL
;
A
#
# COMPACT_ATOMS: atom_id res chain seq x y z
N MET A 1 -0.83 11.33 -6.84
CA MET A 1 0.28 10.93 -7.74
C MET A 1 0.42 9.43 -7.58
N THR A 2 0.34 8.64 -8.64
CA THR A 2 0.39 7.17 -8.54
C THR A 2 1.84 6.71 -8.28
N VAL A 3 2.03 5.52 -7.72
CA VAL A 3 3.37 4.93 -7.49
C VAL A 3 4.19 4.89 -8.78
N LEU A 4 3.54 4.58 -9.91
CA LEU A 4 4.15 4.58 -11.24
C LEU A 4 4.61 5.99 -11.68
N GLN A 5 3.85 7.04 -11.36
CA GLN A 5 4.24 8.43 -11.66
C GLN A 5 5.41 8.87 -10.78
N GLN A 6 5.44 8.41 -9.53
CA GLN A 6 6.51 8.69 -8.59
C GLN A 6 7.81 8.02 -9.03
N GLN A 7 7.78 6.76 -9.48
CA GLN A 7 8.94 6.07 -10.04
C GLN A 7 9.50 6.75 -11.30
N ALA A 8 8.63 7.15 -12.23
CA ALA A 8 9.06 7.89 -13.42
C ALA A 8 9.79 9.20 -13.05
N ARG A 9 9.27 9.91 -12.05
CA ARG A 9 9.85 11.17 -11.55
C ARG A 9 11.20 10.95 -10.84
N VAL A 10 11.40 9.83 -10.15
CA VAL A 10 12.67 9.53 -9.47
C VAL A 10 13.82 9.46 -10.47
N PHE A 11 13.61 8.87 -11.65
CA PHE A 11 14.65 8.85 -12.69
C PHE A 11 15.07 10.26 -13.10
N ASP A 12 14.09 11.14 -13.38
CA ASP A 12 14.38 12.52 -13.80
C ASP A 12 14.99 13.34 -12.65
N GLU A 13 14.59 13.09 -11.40
CA GLU A 13 15.16 13.74 -10.22
C GLU A 13 16.62 13.31 -9.99
N LEU A 14 16.95 12.03 -10.14
CA LEU A 14 18.32 11.52 -10.01
C LEU A 14 19.23 12.12 -11.08
N LEU A 15 18.76 12.17 -12.33
CA LEU A 15 19.50 12.81 -13.43
C LEU A 15 19.70 14.31 -13.17
N GLY A 16 18.67 15.00 -12.67
CA GLY A 16 18.76 16.40 -12.26
C GLY A 16 19.77 16.64 -11.13
N LYS A 17 19.80 15.76 -10.12
CA LYS A 17 20.75 15.82 -9.00
C LYS A 17 22.19 15.55 -9.45
N SER A 18 22.42 14.61 -10.36
CA SER A 18 23.74 14.36 -10.96
C SER A 18 24.27 15.60 -11.68
N ARG A 19 23.44 16.20 -12.54
CA ARG A 19 23.79 17.43 -13.26
C ARG A 19 24.11 18.56 -12.28
N LYS A 20 23.24 18.77 -11.28
CA LYS A 20 23.46 19.82 -10.28
C LYS A 20 24.76 19.59 -9.50
N PHE A 21 25.04 18.35 -9.09
CA PHE A 21 26.30 18.02 -8.42
C PHE A 21 27.52 18.37 -9.28
N LYS A 22 27.48 18.04 -10.58
CA LYS A 22 28.53 18.44 -11.52
C LYS A 22 28.68 19.96 -11.58
N ASP A 23 27.60 20.68 -11.79
CA ASP A 23 27.61 22.14 -11.93
C ASP A 23 28.11 22.81 -10.63
N ASP A 24 27.67 22.32 -9.47
CA ASP A 24 28.10 22.82 -8.16
C ASP A 24 29.61 22.60 -7.94
N VAL A 25 30.14 21.42 -8.28
CA VAL A 25 31.57 21.10 -8.12
C VAL A 25 32.43 21.91 -9.08
N LEU A 26 32.06 21.98 -10.36
CA LEU A 26 32.80 22.77 -11.35
C LEU A 26 32.70 24.27 -11.06
N GLY A 27 31.56 24.72 -10.54
CA GLY A 27 31.30 26.10 -10.13
C GLY A 27 32.28 26.63 -9.08
N LEU A 28 32.77 25.78 -8.18
CA LEU A 28 33.75 26.14 -7.14
C LEU A 28 35.09 26.62 -7.72
N PHE A 29 35.42 26.23 -8.95
CA PHE A 29 36.68 26.60 -9.62
C PHE A 29 36.56 27.85 -10.49
N SER A 30 35.36 28.44 -10.59
CA SER A 30 35.08 29.63 -11.42
C SER A 30 35.62 30.93 -10.80
N ASP A 31 35.68 31.00 -9.46
CA ASP A 31 35.88 32.27 -8.75
C ASP A 31 37.24 32.42 -8.05
N LYS A 32 38.09 31.39 -8.01
CA LYS A 32 39.38 31.47 -7.30
C LYS A 32 40.48 30.62 -7.95
N GLN A 33 41.68 31.19 -8.03
CA GLN A 33 42.89 30.46 -8.35
C GLN A 33 43.21 29.44 -7.25
N HIS A 34 42.75 28.21 -7.44
CA HIS A 34 43.05 27.07 -6.57
C HIS A 34 44.31 26.36 -7.03
N HIS A 35 45.48 26.98 -6.86
CA HIS A 35 46.78 26.47 -7.33
C HIS A 35 47.16 25.08 -6.79
N SER A 36 46.55 24.64 -5.68
CA SER A 36 46.84 23.36 -5.04
C SER A 36 45.95 22.20 -5.50
N ILE A 37 44.86 22.47 -6.23
CA ILE A 37 43.91 21.44 -6.69
C ILE A 37 43.96 21.40 -8.23
N PRO A 38 44.30 20.25 -8.83
CA PRO A 38 44.32 20.13 -10.29
C PRO A 38 42.89 20.14 -10.83
N TYR A 39 42.45 21.30 -11.32
CA TYR A 39 41.11 21.47 -11.91
C TYR A 39 40.81 20.44 -13.00
N GLY A 40 41.77 20.18 -13.90
CA GLY A 40 41.59 19.22 -15.00
C GLY A 40 41.26 17.82 -14.50
N ASP A 41 41.95 17.34 -13.46
CA ASP A 41 41.70 16.01 -12.88
C ASP A 41 40.32 15.94 -12.22
N VAL A 42 39.94 16.99 -11.50
CA VAL A 42 38.61 17.08 -10.86
C VAL A 42 37.50 17.14 -11.92
N ALA A 43 37.68 17.95 -12.96
CA ALA A 43 36.73 18.08 -14.06
C ALA A 43 36.53 16.74 -14.77
N HIS A 44 37.62 16.06 -15.13
CA HIS A 44 37.55 14.73 -15.76
C HIS A 44 36.86 13.69 -14.87
N LEU A 45 37.13 13.69 -13.56
CA LEU A 45 36.48 12.75 -12.62
C LEU A 45 34.96 12.99 -12.53
N VAL A 46 34.54 14.25 -12.44
CA VAL A 46 33.13 14.62 -12.29
C VAL A 46 32.38 14.42 -13.61
N GLU A 47 32.98 14.76 -14.74
CA GLU A 47 32.42 14.50 -16.07
C GLU A 47 32.23 13.01 -16.31
N ARG A 48 33.25 12.20 -16.01
CA ARG A 48 33.16 10.74 -16.13
C ARG A 48 32.07 10.18 -15.23
N PHE A 49 31.98 10.63 -13.97
CA PHE A 49 30.92 10.20 -13.06
C PHE A 49 29.53 10.54 -13.62
N ASP A 50 29.32 11.78 -14.08
CA ASP A 50 28.02 12.21 -14.62
C ASP A 50 27.64 11.41 -15.86
N GLU A 51 28.60 11.14 -16.75
CA GLU A 51 28.39 10.33 -17.95
C GLU A 51 28.06 8.87 -17.61
N GLU A 52 28.85 8.22 -16.75
CA GLU A 52 28.63 6.84 -16.32
C GLU A 52 27.29 6.71 -15.58
N PHE A 53 27.01 7.63 -14.65
CA PHE A 53 25.77 7.64 -13.87
C PHE A 53 24.54 7.87 -14.76
N ARG A 54 24.58 8.84 -15.67
CA ARG A 54 23.49 9.10 -16.62
C ARG A 54 23.24 7.90 -17.51
N THR A 55 24.29 7.32 -18.07
CA THR A 55 24.19 6.13 -18.93
C THR A 55 23.58 4.96 -18.18
N PHE A 56 24.00 4.73 -16.93
CA PHE A 56 23.42 3.70 -16.08
C PHE A 56 21.92 3.95 -15.85
N ILE A 57 21.54 5.15 -15.38
CA ILE A 57 20.15 5.49 -15.07
C ILE A 57 19.25 5.43 -16.32
N GLU A 58 19.72 5.94 -17.47
CA GLU A 58 18.99 5.86 -18.73
C GLU A 58 18.80 4.40 -19.17
N SER A 59 19.83 3.56 -19.05
CA SER A 59 19.71 2.13 -19.38
C SER A 59 18.69 1.40 -18.49
N VAL A 60 18.59 1.79 -17.21
CA VAL A 60 17.59 1.25 -16.29
C VAL A 60 16.20 1.77 -16.67
N LYS A 61 16.07 3.06 -17.01
CA LYS A 61 14.81 3.68 -17.44
C LYS A 61 14.27 3.06 -18.73
N GLU A 62 15.13 2.77 -19.70
CA GLU A 62 14.75 2.11 -20.96
C GLU A 62 14.30 0.65 -20.76
N LYS A 63 14.98 -0.09 -19.88
CA LYS A 63 14.61 -1.47 -19.54
C LYS A 63 13.39 -1.54 -18.62
N HIS A 64 13.04 -0.44 -17.95
CA HIS A 64 11.89 -0.40 -17.07
C HIS A 64 10.59 -0.51 -17.90
N PRO A 65 9.75 -1.54 -17.66
CA PRO A 65 8.51 -1.67 -18.39
C PRO A 65 7.63 -0.43 -18.21
N ASN A 66 7.05 0.06 -19.30
CA ASN A 66 6.07 1.14 -19.22
C ASN A 66 4.70 0.58 -18.82
N TYR A 67 4.55 0.32 -17.53
CA TYR A 67 3.31 -0.19 -16.94
C TYR A 67 2.11 0.75 -17.15
N PHE A 68 2.31 2.02 -17.54
CA PHE A 68 1.17 2.89 -17.91
C PHE A 68 0.47 2.46 -19.19
N ARG A 69 1.20 1.87 -20.14
CA ARG A 69 0.63 1.43 -21.44
C ARG A 69 0.17 -0.01 -21.40
N HIS A 70 0.93 -0.86 -20.71
CA HIS A 70 0.61 -2.26 -20.56
C HIS A 70 1.14 -2.76 -19.23
N ASP A 71 0.23 -3.02 -18.29
CA ASP A 71 0.55 -3.62 -17.01
C ASP A 71 0.13 -5.10 -17.00
N PRO A 72 1.06 -6.03 -17.28
CA PRO A 72 0.76 -7.46 -17.23
C PRO A 72 0.39 -7.92 -15.82
N VAL A 73 0.87 -7.25 -14.76
CA VAL A 73 0.51 -7.56 -13.37
C VAL A 73 -0.93 -7.15 -13.11
N GLN A 74 -1.35 -5.97 -13.57
CA GLN A 74 -2.76 -5.55 -13.49
C GLN A 74 -3.68 -6.57 -14.15
N ILE A 75 -3.35 -7.02 -15.37
CA ILE A 75 -4.15 -8.02 -16.11
C ILE A 75 -4.23 -9.34 -15.33
N GLN A 76 -3.10 -9.81 -14.80
CA GLN A 76 -3.07 -11.02 -13.98
C GLN A 76 -3.93 -10.89 -12.72
N LEU A 77 -3.87 -9.74 -12.03
CA LEU A 77 -4.69 -9.47 -10.85
C LEU A 77 -6.18 -9.41 -11.20
N MET A 78 -6.56 -8.74 -12.29
CA MET A 78 -7.95 -8.69 -12.74
C MET A 78 -8.50 -10.10 -13.00
N ASN A 79 -7.74 -10.95 -13.70
CA ASN A 79 -8.12 -12.35 -13.93
C ASN A 79 -8.16 -13.16 -12.64
N LEU A 80 -7.27 -12.88 -11.68
CA LEU A 80 -7.24 -13.56 -10.40
C LEU A 80 -8.45 -13.20 -9.52
N PHE A 81 -8.94 -11.97 -9.60
CA PHE A 81 -10.09 -11.50 -8.81
C PHE A 81 -11.43 -11.63 -9.54
N ASP A 82 -11.45 -12.02 -10.80
CA ASP A 82 -12.69 -12.20 -11.56
C ASP A 82 -13.64 -13.19 -10.86
N GLY A 83 -14.89 -12.76 -10.66
CA GLY A 83 -15.90 -13.47 -9.88
C GLY A 83 -15.59 -13.65 -8.37
N ARG A 84 -14.58 -12.95 -7.83
CA ARG A 84 -14.14 -13.01 -6.42
C ARG A 84 -14.15 -11.64 -5.73
N ILE A 85 -14.83 -10.66 -6.32
CA ILE A 85 -15.06 -9.34 -5.76
C ILE A 85 -16.51 -9.29 -5.27
N GLY A 86 -16.74 -8.60 -4.15
CA GLY A 86 -18.09 -8.38 -3.62
C GLY A 86 -18.96 -7.55 -4.57
N ASP A 87 -20.27 -7.65 -4.38
CA ASP A 87 -21.23 -6.86 -5.16
C ASP A 87 -21.12 -5.38 -4.81
N ILE A 88 -21.28 -4.51 -5.81
CA ILE A 88 -21.28 -3.06 -5.61
C ILE A 88 -22.49 -2.68 -4.72
N PRO A 89 -22.29 -1.96 -3.59
CA PRO A 89 -23.38 -1.58 -2.72
C PRO A 89 -24.32 -0.57 -3.39
N SER A 90 -25.62 -0.72 -3.15
CA SER A 90 -26.62 0.26 -3.59
C SER A 90 -26.54 1.55 -2.78
N LYS A 91 -27.09 2.66 -3.32
CA LYS A 91 -27.17 3.94 -2.59
C LYS A 91 -27.96 3.81 -1.28
N ASP A 92 -29.05 3.05 -1.30
CA ASP A 92 -29.87 2.82 -0.10
C ASP A 92 -29.09 2.02 0.97
N THR A 93 -28.34 1.01 0.53
CA THR A 93 -27.43 0.26 1.41
C THR A 93 -26.39 1.19 2.04
N LEU A 94 -25.77 2.07 1.26
CA LEU A 94 -24.79 3.02 1.76
C LEU A 94 -25.40 3.98 2.79
N GLU A 95 -26.60 4.51 2.56
CA GLU A 95 -27.28 5.39 3.52
C GLU A 95 -27.61 4.69 4.84
N ILE A 96 -27.98 3.40 4.79
CA ILE A 96 -28.15 2.59 6.01
C ILE A 96 -26.80 2.44 6.74
N LEU A 97 -25.74 2.11 6.00
CA LEU A 97 -24.39 1.95 6.56
C LEU A 97 -23.84 3.25 7.14
N TYR A 98 -24.18 4.41 6.59
CA TYR A 98 -23.76 5.70 7.13
C TYR A 98 -24.41 6.00 8.48
N LYS A 99 -25.69 5.69 8.63
CA LYS A 99 -26.40 5.85 9.91
C LYS A 99 -25.87 4.90 10.98
N GLU A 100 -25.67 3.63 10.62
CA GLU A 100 -25.06 2.66 11.55
C GLU A 100 -23.61 3.04 11.88
N GLY A 101 -22.83 3.46 10.88
CA GLY A 101 -21.44 3.90 11.05
C GLY A 101 -21.32 5.11 11.98
N GLU A 102 -22.24 6.07 11.89
CA GLU A 102 -22.31 7.20 12.81
C GLU A 102 -22.49 6.73 14.26
N PHE A 103 -23.52 5.92 14.53
CA PHE A 103 -23.76 5.35 15.85
C PHE A 103 -22.55 4.55 16.37
N ARG A 104 -21.96 3.69 15.53
CA ARG A 104 -20.79 2.89 15.89
C ARG A 104 -19.62 3.78 16.28
N PHE A 105 -19.35 4.83 15.52
CA PHE A 105 -18.17 5.67 15.74
C PHE A 105 -18.31 6.58 16.96
N GLU A 106 -19.51 7.14 17.20
CA GLU A 106 -19.83 7.88 18.43
C GLU A 106 -19.59 7.03 19.69
N ASN A 107 -19.93 5.74 19.61
CA ASN A 107 -19.77 4.78 20.70
C ASN A 107 -18.43 4.02 20.67
N LYS A 108 -17.50 4.40 19.78
CA LYS A 108 -16.18 3.74 19.61
C LYS A 108 -16.28 2.22 19.39
N ILE A 109 -17.31 1.78 18.68
CA ILE A 109 -17.52 0.40 18.30
C ILE A 109 -16.63 0.10 17.06
N PRO A 110 -15.71 -0.88 17.13
CA PRO A 110 -14.80 -1.21 16.03
C PRO A 110 -15.53 -1.84 14.82
N PRO A 111 -14.94 -1.85 13.62
CA PRO A 111 -13.71 -1.16 13.23
C PRO A 111 -13.98 0.22 12.60
N GLY A 112 -12.94 1.05 12.44
CA GLY A 112 -12.95 2.27 11.62
C GLY A 112 -13.06 3.59 12.37
N PHE A 113 -13.45 3.59 13.64
CA PHE A 113 -13.66 4.83 14.40
C PHE A 113 -12.36 5.63 14.64
N LYS A 114 -11.18 5.00 14.53
CA LYS A 114 -9.89 5.70 14.73
C LYS A 114 -9.59 6.70 13.62
N ASP A 115 -10.01 6.43 12.39
CA ASP A 115 -9.72 7.28 11.22
C ASP A 115 -10.81 8.33 10.95
N ALA A 116 -11.97 8.19 11.58
CA ALA A 116 -13.16 8.95 11.25
C ALA A 116 -12.95 10.48 11.29
N LYS A 117 -12.23 10.97 12.30
CA LYS A 117 -11.97 12.41 12.50
C LYS A 117 -11.10 13.01 11.39
N ASN A 118 -10.19 12.23 10.82
CA ASN A 118 -9.26 12.73 9.80
C ASN A 118 -9.92 12.77 8.40
N LYS A 119 -11.08 12.15 8.23
CA LYS A 119 -11.76 11.95 6.93
C LYS A 119 -13.21 12.44 6.95
N GLU A 120 -13.55 13.33 7.89
CA GLU A 120 -14.94 13.73 8.16
C GLU A 120 -15.66 14.31 6.93
N HIS A 121 -14.94 15.12 6.15
CA HIS A 121 -15.44 15.76 4.93
C HIS A 121 -14.89 15.14 3.65
N GLU A 122 -14.12 14.05 3.75
CA GLU A 122 -13.56 13.37 2.59
C GLU A 122 -14.61 12.44 1.96
N VAL A 123 -14.87 12.65 0.68
CA VAL A 123 -15.76 11.80 -0.12
C VAL A 123 -15.04 11.33 -1.39
N LYS A 124 -15.35 10.11 -1.83
CA LYS A 124 -14.87 9.53 -3.08
C LYS A 124 -16.05 9.24 -4.00
N LEU A 125 -15.91 9.64 -5.26
CA LEU A 125 -16.91 9.38 -6.30
C LEU A 125 -16.47 8.16 -7.11
N TYR A 126 -17.34 7.16 -7.19
CA TYR A 126 -17.16 5.99 -8.05
C TYR A 126 -18.41 5.81 -8.90
N GLY A 127 -18.33 6.24 -10.16
CA GLY A 127 -19.52 6.34 -11.01
C GLY A 127 -20.51 7.35 -10.42
N ASP A 128 -21.71 6.88 -10.06
CA ASP A 128 -22.77 7.67 -9.43
C ASP A 128 -22.86 7.45 -7.89
N LEU A 129 -21.94 6.67 -7.32
CA LEU A 129 -21.86 6.40 -5.89
C LEU A 129 -20.93 7.39 -5.19
N ILE A 130 -21.44 8.02 -4.13
CA ILE A 130 -20.67 8.87 -3.23
C ILE A 130 -20.33 8.07 -1.98
N ILE A 131 -19.06 7.76 -1.80
CA ILE A 131 -18.53 7.03 -0.64
C ILE A 131 -17.95 8.03 0.36
N LYS A 132 -18.53 8.10 1.56
CA LYS A 132 -17.98 8.89 2.68
C LYS A 132 -16.76 8.17 3.24
N SER A 133 -15.55 8.71 3.02
CA SER A 133 -14.29 8.03 3.35
C SER A 133 -14.16 7.69 4.83
N LYS A 134 -14.79 8.45 5.74
CA LYS A 134 -14.81 8.11 7.17
C LYS A 134 -15.37 6.70 7.45
N TYR A 135 -16.35 6.23 6.68
CA TYR A 135 -17.01 4.94 6.92
C TYR A 135 -16.43 3.77 6.10
N ALA A 136 -15.35 3.98 5.35
CA ALA A 136 -14.81 2.97 4.44
C ALA A 136 -14.48 1.64 5.15
N ASP A 137 -13.81 1.69 6.30
CA ASP A 137 -13.50 0.50 7.11
C ASP A 137 -14.76 -0.26 7.54
N PHE A 138 -15.82 0.47 7.92
CA PHE A 138 -17.08 -0.15 8.33
C PHE A 138 -17.84 -0.76 7.15
N ILE A 139 -17.78 -0.14 5.97
CA ILE A 139 -18.37 -0.73 4.74
C ILE A 139 -17.71 -2.08 4.44
N ILE A 140 -16.37 -2.16 4.47
CA ILE A 140 -15.62 -3.40 4.27
C ILE A 140 -16.00 -4.44 5.35
N TRP A 141 -16.12 -4.00 6.62
CA TRP A 141 -16.52 -4.88 7.71
C TRP A 141 -17.93 -5.47 7.50
N HIS A 142 -18.88 -4.65 7.03
CA HIS A 142 -20.22 -5.11 6.69
C HIS A 142 -20.21 -6.14 5.56
N GLU A 143 -19.40 -5.94 4.52
CA GLU A 143 -19.23 -6.92 3.44
C GLU A 143 -18.65 -8.24 3.96
N ILE A 144 -17.64 -8.19 4.85
CA ILE A 144 -17.07 -9.37 5.51
C ILE A 144 -18.15 -10.14 6.28
N LEU A 145 -18.97 -9.44 7.07
CA LEU A 145 -20.07 -10.07 7.81
C LEU A 145 -21.09 -10.72 6.88
N ASN A 146 -21.45 -10.07 5.78
CA ASN A 146 -22.39 -10.62 4.81
C ASN A 146 -21.81 -11.83 4.07
N GLN A 147 -20.53 -11.79 3.71
CA GLN A 147 -19.85 -12.93 3.10
C GLN A 147 -19.75 -14.12 4.05
N ALA A 148 -19.46 -13.87 5.34
CA ALA A 148 -19.44 -14.89 6.38
C ALA A 148 -20.81 -15.58 6.51
N LYS A 149 -21.89 -14.78 6.55
CA LYS A 149 -23.27 -15.30 6.61
C LYS A 149 -23.66 -16.09 5.37
N SER A 150 -23.46 -15.51 4.18
CA SER A 150 -23.93 -16.09 2.92
C SER A 150 -23.24 -17.41 2.60
N THR A 151 -21.96 -17.54 2.95
CA THR A 151 -21.19 -18.76 2.69
C THR A 151 -21.21 -19.74 3.84
N SER A 152 -21.51 -19.29 5.06
CA SER A 152 -21.35 -20.09 6.29
C SER A 152 -19.95 -20.70 6.42
N ARG A 153 -18.92 -19.94 6.01
CA ARG A 153 -17.51 -20.36 6.06
C ARG A 153 -16.71 -19.45 7.00
N PRO A 154 -15.74 -20.01 7.74
CA PRO A 154 -14.76 -19.21 8.45
C PRO A 154 -14.08 -18.19 7.54
N ILE A 155 -13.89 -16.97 8.05
CA ILE A 155 -13.25 -15.87 7.32
C ILE A 155 -11.85 -15.61 7.87
N ILE A 156 -10.90 -15.46 6.95
CA ILE A 156 -9.56 -14.95 7.26
C ILE A 156 -9.42 -13.62 6.52
N LEU A 157 -9.31 -12.53 7.28
CA LEU A 157 -8.90 -11.24 6.74
C LEU A 157 -7.38 -11.16 6.74
N VAL A 158 -6.80 -11.05 5.55
CA VAL A 158 -5.36 -10.81 5.39
C VAL A 158 -5.14 -9.32 5.26
N THR A 159 -4.47 -8.72 6.24
CA THR A 159 -4.18 -7.29 6.27
C THR A 159 -2.99 -7.00 7.18
N ASP A 160 -2.17 -6.04 6.78
CA ASP A 160 -1.09 -5.50 7.62
C ASP A 160 -1.55 -4.28 8.44
N GLU A 161 -2.87 -4.07 8.51
CA GLU A 161 -3.50 -3.11 9.39
C GLU A 161 -3.03 -3.30 10.84
N ARG A 162 -2.68 -2.19 11.49
CA ARG A 162 -2.23 -2.18 12.89
C ARG A 162 -3.06 -1.23 13.75
N LYS A 163 -4.14 -0.63 13.26
CA LYS A 163 -5.01 0.21 14.09
C LYS A 163 -5.65 -0.60 15.22
N GLU A 164 -5.81 0.04 16.37
CA GLU A 164 -6.35 -0.59 17.61
C GLU A 164 -7.84 -0.91 17.54
N ASP A 165 -8.56 -0.37 16.55
CA ASP A 165 -9.96 -0.70 16.27
C ASP A 165 -10.10 -1.95 15.40
N TRP A 166 -9.01 -2.45 14.79
CA TRP A 166 -8.96 -3.74 14.12
C TRP A 166 -8.24 -4.81 14.95
N CYS A 167 -7.10 -4.43 15.53
CA CYS A 167 -6.18 -5.35 16.17
C CYS A 167 -6.28 -5.29 17.70
N TRP A 168 -6.31 -6.46 18.33
CA TRP A 168 -6.04 -6.59 19.76
C TRP A 168 -4.53 -6.52 20.00
N LYS A 169 -4.11 -5.56 20.81
CA LYS A 169 -2.70 -5.33 21.15
C LYS A 169 -2.45 -5.43 22.63
N GLU A 170 -1.36 -6.07 22.99
CA GLU A 170 -0.82 -6.11 24.34
C GLU A 170 0.69 -5.89 24.29
N ASN A 171 1.21 -4.92 25.04
CA ASN A 171 2.65 -4.57 25.07
C ASN A 171 3.27 -4.38 23.67
N ASN A 172 2.55 -3.70 22.75
CA ASN A 172 2.91 -3.50 21.34
C ASN A 172 2.97 -4.78 20.48
N ILE A 173 2.51 -5.92 20.99
CA ILE A 173 2.37 -7.18 20.24
C ILE A 173 0.93 -7.28 19.75
N ILE A 174 0.74 -7.53 18.45
CA ILE A 174 -0.58 -7.81 17.87
C ILE A 174 -0.91 -9.28 18.13
N LEU A 175 -1.94 -9.53 18.94
CA LEU A 175 -2.40 -10.88 19.29
C LEU A 175 -3.38 -11.45 18.25
N GLY A 176 -4.04 -10.58 17.50
CA GLY A 176 -5.00 -10.94 16.45
C GLY A 176 -6.08 -9.89 16.27
N ALA A 177 -7.23 -10.32 15.75
CA ALA A 177 -8.44 -9.49 15.69
C ALA A 177 -8.91 -9.11 17.09
N ARG A 178 -9.54 -7.93 17.22
CA ARG A 178 -10.26 -7.56 18.43
C ARG A 178 -11.32 -8.60 18.84
N PRO A 179 -11.45 -8.93 20.13
CA PRO A 179 -12.50 -9.84 20.60
C PRO A 179 -13.91 -9.42 20.18
N GLU A 180 -14.19 -8.12 20.11
CA GLU A 180 -15.49 -7.59 19.66
C GLU A 180 -15.80 -7.98 18.21
N LEU A 181 -14.80 -7.93 17.32
CA LEU A 181 -14.94 -8.31 15.92
C LEU A 181 -15.16 -9.81 15.76
N VAL A 182 -14.37 -10.62 16.49
CA VAL A 182 -14.52 -12.08 16.52
C VAL A 182 -15.92 -12.46 17.04
N THR A 183 -16.37 -11.82 18.11
CA THR A 183 -17.69 -12.05 18.71
C THR A 183 -18.81 -11.63 17.75
N GLU A 184 -18.67 -10.50 17.06
CA GLU A 184 -19.68 -10.03 16.11
C GLU A 184 -19.84 -11.00 14.93
N VAL A 185 -18.76 -11.52 14.37
CA VAL A 185 -18.83 -12.56 13.31
C VAL A 185 -19.45 -13.84 13.86
N SER A 186 -19.02 -14.31 15.04
CA SER A 186 -19.59 -15.51 15.65
C SER A 186 -21.10 -15.38 15.90
N MET A 187 -21.56 -14.23 16.41
CA MET A 187 -22.97 -14.00 16.72
C MET A 187 -23.82 -13.80 15.47
N LYS A 188 -23.31 -13.07 14.47
CA LYS A 188 -24.06 -12.74 13.26
C LYS A 188 -24.02 -13.82 12.19
N ALA A 189 -22.95 -14.61 12.12
CA ALA A 189 -22.71 -15.58 11.06
C ALA A 189 -22.45 -17.02 11.55
N GLY A 190 -22.19 -17.24 12.84
CA GLY A 190 -21.95 -18.58 13.38
C GLY A 190 -20.64 -19.23 12.94
N VAL A 191 -19.65 -18.42 12.53
CA VAL A 191 -18.37 -18.90 12.00
C VAL A 191 -17.18 -18.20 12.65
N ASP A 192 -16.01 -18.83 12.54
CA ASP A 192 -14.76 -18.26 13.04
C ASP A 192 -14.28 -17.09 12.17
N PHE A 193 -13.63 -16.13 12.82
CA PHE A 193 -12.95 -15.01 12.18
C PHE A 193 -11.49 -14.92 12.63
N ARG A 194 -10.57 -14.73 11.68
CA ARG A 194 -9.16 -14.45 11.97
C ARG A 194 -8.67 -13.24 11.18
N LEU A 195 -7.82 -12.45 11.82
CA LEU A 195 -7.04 -11.39 11.18
C LEU A 195 -5.57 -11.82 11.23
N ILE A 196 -4.90 -11.84 10.07
CA ILE A 196 -3.48 -12.20 9.95
C ILE A 196 -2.78 -11.23 9.01
N SER A 197 -1.47 -11.07 9.21
CA SER A 197 -0.62 -10.26 8.33
C SER A 197 -0.35 -10.94 6.99
N SER A 198 0.09 -10.19 5.99
CA SER A 198 0.48 -10.74 4.69
C SER A 198 1.63 -11.75 4.85
N THR A 199 2.62 -11.44 5.69
CA THR A 199 3.73 -12.35 6.02
C THR A 199 3.25 -13.65 6.66
N GLN A 200 2.30 -13.58 7.60
CA GLN A 200 1.70 -14.76 8.23
C GLN A 200 0.93 -15.60 7.21
N PHE A 201 0.11 -14.96 6.37
CA PHE A 201 -0.64 -15.65 5.33
C PHE A 201 0.28 -16.42 4.40
N ILE A 202 1.33 -15.77 3.89
CA ILE A 202 2.29 -16.40 2.98
C ILE A 202 3.02 -17.55 3.65
N SER A 203 3.48 -17.38 4.89
CA SER A 203 4.15 -18.43 5.67
C SER A 203 3.26 -19.66 5.84
N VAL A 204 1.99 -19.46 6.21
CA VAL A 204 1.02 -20.54 6.40
C VAL A 204 0.64 -21.18 5.07
N ALA A 205 0.29 -20.37 4.06
CA ALA A 205 -0.13 -20.85 2.75
C ALA A 205 0.97 -21.66 2.06
N SER A 206 2.22 -21.22 2.13
CA SER A 206 3.38 -21.92 1.55
C SER A 206 3.59 -23.29 2.18
N LYS A 207 3.46 -23.39 3.51
CA LYS A 207 3.55 -24.66 4.24
C LYS A 207 2.43 -25.62 3.82
N ILE A 208 1.19 -25.13 3.76
CA ILE A 208 0.02 -25.95 3.38
C ILE A 208 0.13 -26.41 1.93
N ARG A 209 0.53 -25.52 1.01
CA ARG A 209 0.60 -25.78 -0.43
C ARG A 209 1.91 -26.42 -0.88
N LYS A 210 2.88 -26.59 0.04
CA LYS A 210 4.25 -27.08 -0.25
C LYS A 210 4.93 -26.27 -1.36
N ILE A 211 4.70 -24.96 -1.37
CA ILE A 211 5.34 -24.03 -2.32
C ILE A 211 6.64 -23.54 -1.70
N SER A 212 7.73 -23.63 -2.45
CA SER A 212 8.99 -23.00 -2.07
C SER A 212 8.94 -21.53 -2.45
N ILE A 213 9.01 -20.65 -1.45
CA ILE A 213 9.16 -19.20 -1.67
C ILE A 213 10.60 -18.84 -1.38
N SER A 214 11.21 -18.09 -2.29
CA SER A 214 12.58 -17.63 -2.14
C SER A 214 12.71 -16.71 -0.92
N LYS A 215 13.85 -16.76 -0.23
CA LYS A 215 14.11 -15.88 0.91
C LYS A 215 14.08 -14.41 0.52
N SER A 216 14.54 -14.07 -0.69
CA SER A 216 14.48 -12.70 -1.21
C SER A 216 13.03 -12.23 -1.35
N THR A 217 12.12 -13.05 -1.89
CA THR A 217 10.69 -12.67 -2.01
C THR A 217 10.06 -12.40 -0.65
N LEU A 218 10.39 -13.18 0.39
CA LEU A 218 9.87 -12.92 1.74
C LEU A 218 10.41 -11.61 2.32
N ALA A 219 11.71 -11.34 2.12
CA ALA A 219 12.33 -10.09 2.56
C ALA A 219 11.76 -8.87 1.84
N ASP A 220 11.51 -8.97 0.53
CA ASP A 220 10.92 -7.88 -0.26
C ASP A 220 9.51 -7.53 0.23
N ILE A 221 8.72 -8.54 0.61
CA ILE A 221 7.38 -8.35 1.17
C ILE A 221 7.46 -7.70 2.53
N GLU A 222 8.37 -8.13 3.41
CA GLU A 222 8.57 -7.51 4.72
C GLU A 222 9.05 -6.04 4.63
N GLN A 223 9.82 -5.69 3.60
CA GLN A 223 10.29 -4.31 3.38
C GLN A 223 9.25 -3.39 2.73
N SER A 224 8.25 -3.96 2.07
CA SER A 224 7.22 -3.21 1.33
C SER A 224 5.97 -2.89 2.16
N LEU A 225 5.90 -3.38 3.40
CA LEU A 225 4.78 -3.27 4.34
C LEU A 225 5.09 -2.34 5.51
#